data_AF-A0A6S5TIT8-F1
#
_entry.id   AF-A0A6S5TIT8-F1
#
_cell.length_a   1.000
_cell.length_b   1.000
_cell.length_c   1.000
_cell.angle_alpha   90.00
_cell.angle_beta   90.00
_cell.angle_gamma   90.00
#
_symmetry.space_group_name_H-M   'P 1'
#
loop_
_entity.id
_entity.type
_entity.pdbx_description
1 polymer ?
#
loop_
_entity_poly.entity_id
_entity_poly.type
_entity_poly.pdbx_seq_one_letter_code
_entity_poly.pdbx_strand_id
1 'polypeptide(L)'
;MSSLVQTLSISDQRSILDAVEHIEAGALQIVFVVDALGRLVGVVTNGDLRRHLLQGGKTDVPVTACMNRQYRAVPVGTAREELLKLFDLGYLAIPGVDAEQRLVEVYTRQLAASPEVPVLARARAPVRMSFCGGGTDLTYFFIDHPAAVLSCTVGLYAHATLVPRKDKQISIHAEDLGREEHFDSLADLLAAQDKSLLATIIAVIKPNYGFDLFLRSDFPVGSGLGGSSAATTATIAVFNELRQDRWSTYEIAELAFQAERLCFGIAGGWQDQYASAFGGFNLIEFENQRNLVHPIRLEEAIRNEFESCLLLCDTGISHDSGRLHELQREEIAAEDSQTELLHASVALCRRMHRHLIRGELRGVGICLDEAWRLKKRFSSAISHGRLDNIYDAAIAAGAVGGKLLGAGGGGFFLFYVQPQQRQRVIRVLSELGCQTQNFRFESSGVTSWRAKIQ
;
A
#
# COMPACT_ATOMS: atom_id res chain seq x y z
N MET A 1 0.78 -32.48 28.58
CA MET A 1 0.32 -31.73 29.77
C MET A 1 1.36 -30.69 30.09
N SER A 2 0.98 -29.45 30.36
CA SER A 2 1.96 -28.42 30.77
C SER A 2 2.59 -28.80 32.11
N SER A 3 3.82 -28.34 32.38
CA SER A 3 4.48 -28.61 33.67
C SER A 3 3.64 -28.14 34.86
N LEU A 4 2.92 -27.02 34.69
CA LEU A 4 2.03 -26.45 35.71
C LEU A 4 0.84 -27.35 36.03
N VAL A 5 0.25 -28.04 35.05
CA VAL A 5 -0.84 -29.00 35.32
C VAL A 5 -0.35 -30.12 36.22
N GLN A 6 0.86 -30.65 35.97
CA GLN A 6 1.42 -31.72 36.80
C GLN A 6 1.79 -31.23 38.21
N THR A 7 2.35 -30.03 38.34
CA THR A 7 2.76 -29.49 39.64
C THR A 7 1.58 -29.04 40.50
N LEU A 8 0.50 -28.56 39.89
CA LEU A 8 -0.63 -27.95 40.60
C LEU A 8 -1.88 -28.83 40.62
N SER A 9 -1.80 -30.12 40.25
CA SER A 9 -2.95 -31.01 40.34
C SER A 9 -2.70 -32.25 41.20
N ILE A 10 -3.76 -32.70 41.87
CA ILE A 10 -3.76 -33.91 42.69
C ILE A 10 -5.03 -34.74 42.45
N SER A 11 -4.98 -36.04 42.73
CA SER A 11 -6.16 -36.91 42.67
C SER A 11 -7.14 -36.60 43.81
N ASP A 12 -8.43 -36.72 43.53
CA ASP A 12 -9.53 -36.63 44.49
C ASP A 12 -9.47 -37.66 45.66
N GLN A 13 -8.66 -38.71 45.52
CA GLN A 13 -8.42 -39.71 46.57
C GLN A 13 -7.25 -39.35 47.51
N ARG A 14 -6.47 -38.31 47.18
CA ARG A 14 -5.36 -37.85 48.04
C ARG A 14 -5.90 -37.21 49.32
N SER A 15 -5.05 -37.16 50.35
CA SER A 15 -5.40 -36.58 51.65
C SER A 15 -5.29 -35.05 51.62
N ILE A 16 -5.97 -34.39 52.56
CA ILE A 16 -5.82 -32.94 52.77
C ILE A 16 -4.36 -32.59 53.07
N LEU A 17 -3.62 -33.45 53.76
CA LEU A 17 -2.18 -33.27 53.99
C LEU A 17 -1.39 -33.20 52.68
N ASP A 18 -1.66 -34.10 51.72
CA ASP A 18 -1.03 -34.05 50.39
C ASP A 18 -1.33 -32.72 49.68
N ALA A 19 -2.56 -32.18 49.81
CA ALA A 19 -2.91 -30.88 49.24
C ALA A 19 -2.16 -29.72 49.89
N VAL A 20 -1.93 -29.76 51.21
CA VAL A 20 -1.11 -28.77 51.94
C VAL A 20 0.32 -28.80 51.40
N GLU A 21 0.92 -29.99 51.26
CA GLU A 21 2.28 -30.14 50.74
C GLU A 21 2.40 -29.58 49.31
N HIS A 22 1.42 -29.81 48.44
CA HIS A 22 1.41 -29.26 47.09
C HIS A 22 1.20 -27.75 47.05
N ILE A 23 0.38 -27.21 47.96
CA ILE A 23 0.14 -25.76 48.07
C ILE A 23 1.38 -25.03 48.59
N GLU A 24 2.10 -25.61 49.55
CA GLU A 24 3.36 -25.06 50.09
C GLU A 24 4.52 -25.20 49.10
N ALA A 25 4.57 -26.31 48.35
CA ALA A 25 5.55 -26.50 47.28
C ALA A 25 5.25 -25.64 46.03
N GLY A 26 3.99 -25.22 45.86
CA GLY A 26 3.51 -24.47 44.70
C GLY A 26 3.54 -22.95 44.89
N ALA A 27 3.89 -22.21 43.84
CA ALA A 27 3.98 -20.74 43.90
C ALA A 27 2.63 -20.01 43.92
N LEU A 28 1.51 -20.68 43.58
CA LEU A 28 0.21 -20.04 43.34
C LEU A 28 -0.80 -20.24 44.48
N GLN A 29 -0.41 -20.91 45.57
CA GLN A 29 -1.24 -21.21 46.74
C GLN A 29 -2.61 -21.84 46.42
N ILE A 30 -2.67 -22.61 45.33
CA ILE A 30 -3.87 -23.27 44.82
C ILE A 30 -3.48 -24.63 44.25
N VAL A 31 -4.37 -25.61 44.43
CA VAL A 31 -4.28 -26.94 43.83
C VAL A 31 -5.59 -27.27 43.11
N PHE A 32 -5.48 -27.93 41.97
CA PHE A 32 -6.58 -28.43 41.16
C PHE A 32 -6.82 -29.92 41.47
N VAL A 33 -8.04 -30.28 41.86
CA VAL A 33 -8.39 -31.67 42.19
C VAL A 33 -9.00 -32.33 40.96
N VAL A 34 -8.41 -33.45 40.53
CA VAL A 34 -8.85 -34.22 39.36
C VAL A 34 -9.29 -35.63 39.75
N ASP A 35 -10.25 -36.20 39.02
CA ASP A 35 -10.68 -37.59 39.19
C ASP A 35 -9.74 -38.58 38.46
N ALA A 36 -10.05 -39.88 38.55
CA ALA A 36 -9.30 -40.94 37.89
C ALA A 36 -9.25 -40.83 36.35
N LEU A 37 -10.15 -40.06 35.73
CA LEU A 37 -10.21 -39.79 34.29
C LEU A 37 -9.56 -38.44 33.91
N GLY A 38 -8.95 -37.74 34.89
CA GLY A 38 -8.30 -36.44 34.72
C GLY A 38 -9.27 -35.26 34.66
N ARG A 39 -10.56 -35.47 34.99
CA ARG A 39 -11.57 -34.40 34.98
C ARG A 39 -11.41 -33.53 36.20
N LEU A 40 -11.43 -32.22 36.00
CA LEU A 40 -11.39 -31.25 37.10
C LEU A 40 -12.69 -31.38 37.90
N VAL A 41 -12.57 -31.64 39.21
CA VAL A 41 -13.72 -31.85 40.13
C VAL A 41 -13.76 -30.86 41.29
N GLY A 42 -12.69 -30.10 41.51
CA GLY A 42 -12.61 -29.09 42.56
C GLY A 42 -11.29 -28.32 42.54
N VAL A 43 -11.22 -27.26 43.36
CA VAL A 43 -9.99 -26.53 43.66
C VAL A 43 -9.82 -26.41 45.17
N VAL A 44 -8.58 -26.41 45.64
CA VAL A 44 -8.25 -26.21 47.06
C VAL A 44 -7.31 -25.03 47.17
N THR A 45 -7.64 -24.08 48.03
CA THR A 45 -6.80 -22.92 48.39
C THR A 45 -6.47 -22.93 49.88
N ASN A 46 -5.52 -22.09 50.30
CA ASN A 46 -5.25 -21.84 51.73
C ASN A 46 -6.50 -21.45 52.54
N GLY A 47 -7.46 -20.76 51.92
CA GLY A 47 -8.72 -20.38 52.57
C GLY A 47 -9.65 -21.56 52.82
N ASP A 48 -9.64 -22.56 51.92
CA ASP A 48 -10.44 -23.77 52.05
C ASP A 48 -9.89 -24.68 53.15
N LEU A 49 -8.57 -24.90 53.14
CA LEU A 49 -7.85 -25.66 54.18
C LEU A 49 -8.07 -25.06 55.56
N ARG A 50 -7.90 -23.74 55.70
CA ARG A 50 -8.07 -23.05 56.98
C ARG A 50 -9.49 -23.19 57.53
N ARG A 51 -10.51 -23.06 56.67
CA ARG A 51 -11.92 -23.22 57.08
C ARG A 51 -12.21 -24.63 57.57
N HIS A 52 -11.72 -25.65 56.87
CA HIS A 52 -11.89 -27.05 57.25
C HIS A 52 -11.26 -27.35 58.62
N LEU A 53 -10.03 -26.88 58.85
CA LEU A 53 -9.31 -27.11 60.11
C LEU A 53 -9.96 -26.38 61.30
N LEU A 54 -10.40 -25.14 61.12
CA LEU A 54 -11.07 -24.36 62.17
C LEU A 54 -12.42 -24.98 62.61
N GLN A 55 -13.03 -25.81 61.75
CA GLN A 55 -14.24 -26.56 62.06
C GLN A 55 -13.96 -27.91 62.73
N GLY A 56 -12.71 -28.21 63.10
CA GLY A 56 -12.30 -29.48 63.70
C GLY A 56 -12.08 -30.61 62.70
N GLY A 57 -11.96 -30.29 61.41
CA GLY A 57 -11.66 -31.25 60.36
C GLY A 57 -10.25 -31.84 60.50
N LYS A 58 -10.09 -33.12 60.18
CA LYS A 58 -8.79 -33.81 60.17
C LYS A 58 -8.08 -33.65 58.82
N THR A 59 -6.76 -33.89 58.79
CA THR A 59 -5.92 -33.78 57.59
C THR A 59 -5.69 -35.10 56.85
N ASP A 60 -5.97 -36.23 57.50
CA ASP A 60 -5.84 -37.60 56.97
C ASP A 60 -7.05 -38.04 56.13
N VAL A 61 -8.07 -37.19 55.99
CA VAL A 61 -9.25 -37.42 55.16
C VAL A 61 -9.03 -36.97 53.71
N PRO A 62 -9.80 -37.48 52.74
CA PRO A 62 -9.67 -37.09 51.34
C PRO A 62 -9.87 -35.59 51.09
N VAL A 63 -9.18 -35.03 50.09
CA VAL A 63 -9.28 -33.60 49.68
C VAL A 63 -10.68 -33.17 49.28
N THR A 64 -11.52 -34.13 48.89
CA THR A 64 -12.94 -33.91 48.58
C THR A 64 -13.75 -33.39 49.78
N ALA A 65 -13.26 -33.55 51.01
CA ALA A 65 -13.89 -33.02 52.22
C ALA A 65 -13.76 -31.50 52.37
N CYS A 66 -12.75 -30.87 51.76
CA CYS A 66 -12.51 -29.43 51.88
C CYS A 66 -12.48 -28.67 50.54
N MET A 67 -12.41 -29.36 49.40
CA MET A 67 -12.30 -28.70 48.09
C MET A 67 -13.52 -27.83 47.76
N ASN A 68 -13.27 -26.69 47.13
CA ASN A 68 -14.30 -25.85 46.56
C ASN A 68 -14.74 -26.43 45.19
N ARG A 69 -16.03 -26.77 45.09
CA ARG A 69 -16.67 -27.26 43.86
C ARG A 69 -17.21 -26.14 42.96
N GLN A 70 -17.30 -24.92 43.49
CA GLN A 70 -17.68 -23.72 42.74
C GLN A 70 -16.43 -22.96 42.32
N TYR A 71 -15.77 -23.45 41.26
CA TYR A 71 -14.59 -22.83 40.66
C TYR A 71 -14.90 -22.28 39.26
N ARG A 72 -14.06 -21.36 38.81
CA ARG A 72 -14.11 -20.86 37.43
C ARG A 72 -13.07 -21.62 36.60
N ALA A 73 -13.53 -22.38 35.62
CA ALA A 73 -12.70 -22.98 34.57
C ALA A 73 -13.05 -22.35 33.22
N VAL A 74 -12.16 -22.47 32.24
CA VAL A 74 -12.36 -21.97 30.88
C VAL A 74 -11.97 -23.06 29.85
N PRO A 75 -12.59 -23.09 28.66
CA PRO A 75 -12.13 -23.98 27.60
C PRO A 75 -10.69 -23.71 27.18
N VAL A 76 -9.93 -24.74 26.80
CA VAL A 76 -8.62 -24.55 26.16
C VAL A 76 -8.80 -23.73 24.88
N GLY A 77 -7.92 -22.74 24.67
CA GLY A 77 -8.02 -21.79 23.55
C GLY A 77 -8.90 -20.57 23.83
N THR A 78 -9.36 -20.39 25.08
CA THR A 78 -10.03 -19.15 25.53
C THR A 78 -9.19 -17.92 25.19
N ALA A 79 -9.84 -16.86 24.70
CA ALA A 79 -9.16 -15.65 24.27
C ALA A 79 -8.37 -15.01 25.41
N ARG A 80 -7.17 -14.50 25.10
CA ARG A 80 -6.29 -13.83 26.08
C ARG A 80 -7.03 -12.73 26.86
N GLU A 81 -7.88 -11.95 26.19
CA GLU A 81 -8.65 -10.88 26.83
C GLU A 81 -9.58 -11.40 27.94
N GLU A 82 -10.24 -12.55 27.72
CA GLU A 82 -11.09 -13.16 28.74
C GLU A 82 -10.27 -13.65 29.93
N LEU A 83 -9.11 -14.29 29.68
CA LEU A 83 -8.19 -14.69 30.74
C LEU A 83 -7.72 -13.48 31.57
N LEU A 84 -7.38 -12.37 30.92
CA LEU A 84 -6.96 -11.14 31.59
C LEU A 84 -8.06 -10.54 32.46
N LYS A 85 -9.32 -10.51 31.98
CA LYS A 85 -10.48 -10.07 32.78
C LYS A 85 -10.67 -10.92 34.03
N LEU A 86 -10.49 -12.23 33.92
CA LEU A 86 -10.54 -13.12 35.06
C LEU A 86 -9.38 -12.83 36.04
N PHE A 87 -8.16 -12.62 35.57
CA PHE A 87 -7.07 -12.24 36.48
C PHE A 87 -7.30 -10.88 37.17
N ASP A 88 -7.90 -9.90 36.48
CA ASP A 88 -8.28 -8.59 37.02
C ASP A 88 -9.38 -8.69 38.09
N LEU A 89 -10.32 -9.63 37.93
CA LEU A 89 -11.31 -9.98 38.95
C LEU A 89 -10.72 -10.71 40.17
N GLY A 90 -9.40 -10.93 40.21
CA GLY A 90 -8.69 -11.44 41.37
C GLY A 90 -8.41 -12.95 41.37
N TYR A 91 -8.76 -13.67 40.31
CA TYR A 91 -8.38 -15.09 40.20
C TYR A 91 -6.83 -15.23 40.18
N LEU A 92 -6.29 -16.24 40.87
CA LEU A 92 -4.83 -16.47 40.98
C LEU A 92 -4.32 -17.36 39.84
N ALA A 93 -5.08 -18.40 39.53
CA ALA A 93 -4.86 -19.32 38.44
C ALA A 93 -6.21 -19.75 37.86
N ILE A 94 -6.26 -20.03 36.57
CA ILE A 94 -7.48 -20.41 35.88
C ILE A 94 -7.21 -21.75 35.18
N PRO A 95 -7.95 -22.82 35.51
CA PRO A 95 -7.82 -24.09 34.84
C PRO A 95 -8.45 -24.05 33.43
N GLY A 96 -7.66 -24.44 32.43
CA GLY A 96 -8.07 -24.69 31.06
C GLY A 96 -8.50 -26.14 30.88
N VAL A 97 -9.76 -26.36 30.48
CA VAL A 97 -10.35 -27.69 30.32
C VAL A 97 -10.71 -28.00 28.87
N ASP A 98 -10.66 -29.29 28.48
CA ASP A 98 -11.17 -29.76 27.19
C ASP A 98 -12.70 -29.96 27.18
N ALA A 99 -13.24 -30.48 26.09
CA ALA A 99 -14.67 -30.75 25.93
C ALA A 99 -15.20 -31.77 26.96
N GLU A 100 -14.35 -32.70 27.41
CA GLU A 100 -14.65 -33.72 28.42
C GLU A 100 -14.41 -33.25 29.87
N GLN A 101 -14.14 -31.95 30.08
CA GLN A 101 -13.82 -31.34 31.38
C GLN A 101 -12.49 -31.82 32.00
N ARG A 102 -11.58 -32.38 31.21
CA ARG A 102 -10.24 -32.74 31.68
C ARG A 102 -9.37 -31.51 31.81
N LEU A 103 -8.56 -31.45 32.87
CA LEU A 103 -7.60 -30.38 33.06
C LEU A 103 -6.43 -30.55 32.07
N VAL A 104 -6.33 -29.63 31.11
CA VAL A 104 -5.31 -29.69 30.04
C VAL A 104 -4.25 -28.60 30.21
N GLU A 105 -4.63 -27.44 30.74
CA GLU A 105 -3.76 -26.28 30.89
C GLU A 105 -4.07 -25.52 32.20
N VAL A 106 -3.11 -24.78 32.72
CA VAL A 106 -3.30 -23.84 33.84
C VAL A 106 -2.76 -22.50 33.41
N TYR A 107 -3.64 -21.50 33.36
CA TYR A 107 -3.29 -20.13 33.07
C TYR A 107 -2.94 -19.40 34.38
N THR A 108 -1.90 -18.56 34.34
CA THR A 108 -1.45 -17.73 35.46
C THR A 108 -1.39 -16.26 35.04
N ARG A 109 -1.22 -15.33 35.99
CA ARG A 109 -1.05 -13.90 35.67
C ARG A 109 0.16 -13.61 34.79
N GLN A 110 1.14 -14.52 34.77
CA GLN A 110 2.34 -14.46 33.94
C GLN A 110 2.11 -15.12 32.57
N LEU A 111 0.97 -14.84 31.92
CA LEU A 111 0.68 -15.32 30.57
C LEU A 111 1.77 -14.85 29.60
N ALA A 112 2.48 -15.80 28.97
CA ALA A 112 3.46 -15.52 27.94
C ALA A 112 2.88 -14.62 26.84
N ALA A 113 3.68 -13.71 26.31
CA ALA A 113 3.29 -12.94 25.13
C ALA A 113 3.08 -13.90 23.94
N SER A 114 2.23 -13.49 22.98
CA SER A 114 2.11 -14.24 21.73
C SER A 114 3.48 -14.36 21.06
N PRO A 115 3.82 -15.54 20.51
CA PRO A 115 5.09 -15.73 19.83
C PRO A 115 5.20 -14.76 18.64
N GLU A 116 6.43 -14.40 18.30
CA GLU A 116 6.69 -13.69 17.05
C GLU A 116 6.27 -14.56 15.87
N VAL A 117 5.61 -13.93 14.90
CA VAL A 117 5.19 -14.57 13.66
C VAL A 117 5.89 -13.89 12.49
N PRO A 118 6.14 -14.61 11.38
CA PRO A 118 6.66 -13.99 10.17
C PRO A 118 5.84 -12.77 9.75
N VAL A 119 6.52 -11.76 9.22
CA VAL A 119 5.90 -10.55 8.70
C VAL A 119 6.08 -10.49 7.19
N LEU A 120 5.05 -10.03 6.50
CA LEU A 120 5.14 -9.59 5.11
C LEU A 120 5.12 -8.06 5.06
N ALA A 121 5.63 -7.50 3.97
CA ALA A 121 5.50 -6.09 3.65
C ALA A 121 4.47 -5.89 2.54
N ARG A 122 3.77 -4.77 2.57
CA ARG A 122 2.89 -4.31 1.52
C ARG A 122 3.22 -2.87 1.17
N ALA A 123 3.01 -2.50 -0.06
CA ALA A 123 3.04 -1.12 -0.51
C ALA A 123 1.95 -0.86 -1.54
N ARG A 124 1.52 0.39 -1.61
CA ARG A 124 0.70 0.89 -2.72
C ARG A 124 1.19 2.26 -3.14
N ALA A 125 1.28 2.49 -4.45
CA ALA A 125 1.67 3.76 -5.03
C ALA A 125 0.56 4.24 -5.99
N PRO A 126 0.10 5.50 -5.86
CA PRO A 126 -0.95 6.01 -6.71
C PRO A 126 -0.41 6.33 -8.11
N VAL A 127 -1.31 6.27 -9.10
CA VAL A 127 -1.08 6.84 -10.42
C VAL A 127 -1.29 8.35 -10.43
N ARG A 128 -0.89 9.00 -11.52
CA ARG A 128 -0.86 10.46 -11.63
C ARG A 128 -1.55 10.98 -12.87
N MET A 129 -2.09 12.18 -12.75
CA MET A 129 -2.57 13.02 -13.84
C MET A 129 -1.68 14.24 -13.97
N SER A 130 -1.13 14.46 -15.16
CA SER A 130 -0.33 15.66 -15.47
C SER A 130 -1.23 16.73 -16.07
N PHE A 131 -1.27 17.92 -15.49
CA PHE A 131 -2.05 19.04 -16.01
C PHE A 131 -1.26 19.83 -17.05
N CYS A 132 -0.02 20.22 -16.75
CA CYS A 132 0.81 21.03 -17.65
C CYS A 132 2.29 20.75 -17.45
N GLY A 133 3.12 21.11 -18.43
CA GLY A 133 4.58 20.98 -18.38
C GLY A 133 5.14 19.65 -18.85
N GLY A 134 4.31 18.65 -19.14
CA GLY A 134 4.80 17.35 -19.65
C GLY A 134 5.64 17.51 -20.93
N GLY A 135 6.77 16.82 -20.98
CA GLY A 135 7.81 16.98 -22.01
C GLY A 135 8.96 17.89 -21.57
N THR A 136 8.70 18.86 -20.69
CA THR A 136 9.77 19.71 -20.11
C THR A 136 10.57 18.97 -19.04
N ASP A 137 10.04 17.86 -18.52
CA ASP A 137 10.68 16.96 -17.54
C ASP A 137 11.67 15.96 -18.17
N LEU A 138 12.14 16.22 -19.39
CA LEU A 138 13.16 15.44 -20.06
C LEU A 138 14.55 16.05 -19.78
N THR A 139 15.51 15.22 -19.40
CA THR A 139 16.85 15.65 -18.93
C THR A 139 17.56 16.63 -19.86
N TYR A 140 17.49 16.40 -21.18
CA TYR A 140 18.18 17.27 -22.15
C TYR A 140 17.63 18.70 -22.14
N PHE A 141 16.37 18.92 -21.75
CA PHE A 141 15.80 20.26 -21.68
C PHE A 141 16.19 20.94 -20.37
N PHE A 142 16.00 20.27 -19.23
CA PHE A 142 16.15 20.93 -17.93
C PHE A 142 17.59 21.07 -17.43
N ILE A 143 18.55 20.47 -18.13
CA ILE A 143 19.98 20.77 -17.92
C ILE A 143 20.29 22.23 -18.28
N ASP A 144 19.71 22.74 -19.37
CA ASP A 144 19.99 24.10 -19.86
C ASP A 144 18.89 25.11 -19.50
N HIS A 145 17.66 24.63 -19.27
CA HIS A 145 16.48 25.46 -19.10
C HIS A 145 15.61 25.01 -17.93
N PRO A 146 15.40 25.83 -16.88
CA PRO A 146 14.54 25.45 -15.75
C PRO A 146 13.14 25.02 -16.22
N ALA A 147 12.73 23.83 -15.80
CA ALA A 147 11.47 23.21 -16.20
C ALA A 147 10.52 23.08 -15.02
N ALA A 148 9.22 22.94 -15.33
CA ALA A 148 8.20 22.79 -14.31
C ALA A 148 7.02 21.96 -14.80
N VAL A 149 6.58 21.01 -13.98
CA VAL A 149 5.39 20.19 -14.21
C VAL A 149 4.39 20.40 -13.08
N LEU A 150 3.12 20.57 -13.44
CA LEU A 150 2.01 20.59 -12.50
C LEU A 150 1.21 19.30 -12.66
N SER A 151 1.17 18.50 -11.60
CA SER A 151 0.50 17.19 -11.61
C SER A 151 -0.24 16.94 -10.29
N CYS A 152 -1.11 15.93 -10.30
CA CYS A 152 -1.71 15.38 -9.10
C CYS A 152 -1.76 13.85 -9.15
N THR A 153 -1.90 13.21 -7.99
CA THR A 153 -2.23 11.78 -7.92
C THR A 153 -3.72 11.53 -7.79
N VAL A 154 -4.15 10.35 -8.21
CA VAL A 154 -5.56 9.90 -8.13
C VAL A 154 -5.64 8.55 -7.44
N GLY A 155 -6.80 8.26 -6.84
CA GLY A 155 -7.07 7.05 -6.04
C GLY A 155 -7.19 5.77 -6.85
N LEU A 156 -6.21 5.48 -7.71
CA LEU A 156 -5.98 4.23 -8.41
C LEU A 156 -4.52 3.85 -8.18
N TYR A 157 -4.24 2.62 -7.75
CA TYR A 157 -2.91 2.27 -7.24
C TYR A 157 -2.33 1.06 -7.94
N ALA A 158 -0.99 1.01 -7.97
CA ALA A 158 -0.25 -0.23 -8.07
C ALA A 158 0.02 -0.75 -6.66
N HIS A 159 -0.20 -2.04 -6.42
CA HIS A 159 -0.06 -2.69 -5.12
C HIS A 159 1.04 -3.73 -5.21
N ALA A 160 1.97 -3.70 -4.27
CA ALA A 160 3.04 -4.68 -4.13
C ALA A 160 2.92 -5.39 -2.77
N THR A 161 3.12 -6.70 -2.75
CA THR A 161 3.24 -7.51 -1.53
C THR A 161 4.53 -8.30 -1.59
N LEU A 162 5.32 -8.25 -0.53
CA LEU A 162 6.61 -8.94 -0.43
C LEU A 162 6.57 -9.87 0.79
N VAL A 163 6.77 -11.15 0.53
CA VAL A 163 6.90 -12.19 1.56
C VAL A 163 8.36 -12.63 1.63
N PRO A 164 9.09 -12.29 2.70
CA PRO A 164 10.49 -12.72 2.85
C PRO A 164 10.57 -14.24 3.04
N ARG A 165 11.56 -14.85 2.40
CA ARG A 165 11.85 -16.28 2.50
C ARG A 165 13.13 -16.51 3.30
N LYS A 166 13.28 -17.73 3.81
CA LYS A 166 14.50 -18.18 4.51
C LYS A 166 15.56 -18.69 3.54
N ASP A 167 15.16 -19.08 2.33
CA ASP A 167 16.06 -19.49 1.25
C ASP A 167 16.49 -18.27 0.40
N LYS A 168 17.16 -18.54 -0.73
CA LYS A 168 17.64 -17.52 -1.68
C LYS A 168 16.71 -17.35 -2.89
N GLN A 169 15.62 -18.13 -2.97
CA GLN A 169 14.75 -18.17 -4.14
C GLN A 169 13.99 -16.85 -4.31
N ILE A 170 13.77 -16.46 -5.54
CA ILE A 170 13.05 -15.25 -5.93
C ILE A 170 11.88 -15.66 -6.83
N SER A 171 10.66 -15.33 -6.39
CA SER A 171 9.45 -15.47 -7.20
C SER A 171 8.84 -14.09 -7.43
N ILE A 172 8.49 -13.77 -8.67
CA ILE A 172 7.85 -12.51 -9.06
C ILE A 172 6.54 -12.85 -9.77
N HIS A 173 5.42 -12.39 -9.22
CA HIS A 173 4.09 -12.61 -9.75
C HIS A 173 3.48 -11.27 -10.15
N ALA A 174 3.28 -11.06 -11.46
CA ALA A 174 2.49 -9.96 -11.99
C ALA A 174 1.06 -10.47 -12.23
N GLU A 175 0.21 -10.34 -11.21
CA GLU A 175 -1.10 -11.00 -11.11
C GLU A 175 -2.06 -10.52 -12.21
N ASP A 176 -2.00 -9.22 -12.53
CA ASP A 176 -2.82 -8.58 -13.57
C ASP A 176 -2.45 -8.99 -14.99
N LEU A 177 -1.22 -9.46 -15.20
CA LEU A 177 -0.70 -9.93 -16.48
C LEU A 177 -0.65 -11.46 -16.59
N GLY A 178 -0.93 -12.18 -15.50
CA GLY A 178 -0.78 -13.64 -15.44
C GLY A 178 0.64 -14.12 -15.73
N ARG A 179 1.65 -13.29 -15.39
CA ARG A 179 3.08 -13.60 -15.63
C ARG A 179 3.75 -13.94 -14.32
N GLU A 180 4.55 -15.01 -14.35
CA GLU A 180 5.38 -15.43 -13.22
C GLU A 180 6.83 -15.63 -13.66
N GLU A 181 7.76 -15.19 -12.81
CA GLU A 181 9.20 -15.36 -13.03
C GLU A 181 9.82 -15.95 -11.76
N HIS A 182 10.65 -16.96 -11.94
CA HIS A 182 11.27 -17.70 -10.84
C HIS A 182 12.78 -17.78 -11.06
N PHE A 183 13.55 -17.49 -10.01
CA PHE A 183 15.01 -17.56 -10.00
C PHE A 183 15.49 -18.24 -8.72
N ASP A 184 16.52 -19.08 -8.82
CA ASP A 184 17.08 -19.77 -7.65
C ASP A 184 17.83 -18.82 -6.71
N SER A 185 18.33 -17.70 -7.24
CA SER A 185 19.02 -16.67 -6.48
C SER A 185 19.02 -15.30 -7.17
N LEU A 186 19.44 -14.26 -6.44
CA LEU A 186 19.72 -12.95 -7.02
C LEU A 186 20.82 -13.02 -8.11
N ALA A 187 21.79 -13.92 -8.00
CA ALA A 187 22.84 -14.05 -9.01
C ALA A 187 22.26 -14.52 -10.35
N ASP A 188 21.32 -15.47 -10.31
CA ASP A 188 20.65 -15.99 -11.51
C ASP A 188 19.74 -14.92 -12.13
N LEU A 189 19.02 -14.18 -11.31
CA LEU A 189 18.23 -13.03 -11.77
C LEU A 189 19.14 -12.00 -12.46
N LEU A 190 20.27 -11.64 -11.87
CA LEU A 190 21.21 -10.68 -12.46
C LEU A 190 21.83 -11.19 -13.78
N ALA A 191 22.05 -12.51 -13.91
CA ALA A 191 22.59 -13.14 -15.11
C ALA A 191 21.57 -13.31 -16.25
N ALA A 192 20.26 -13.21 -15.97
CA ALA A 192 19.22 -13.32 -16.98
C ALA A 192 19.36 -12.25 -18.08
N GLN A 193 19.26 -12.64 -19.35
CA GLN A 193 19.39 -11.71 -20.49
C GLN A 193 18.14 -10.84 -20.68
N ASP A 194 16.94 -11.44 -20.64
CA ASP A 194 15.67 -10.73 -20.85
C ASP A 194 14.94 -10.51 -19.52
N LYS A 195 15.32 -9.44 -18.80
CA LYS A 195 14.69 -9.06 -17.53
C LYS A 195 13.38 -8.32 -17.79
N SER A 196 12.31 -8.66 -17.05
CA SER A 196 11.14 -7.78 -16.94
C SER A 196 11.47 -6.48 -16.21
N LEU A 197 10.57 -5.50 -16.28
CA LEU A 197 10.69 -4.26 -15.49
C LEU A 197 10.86 -4.57 -13.99
N LEU A 198 10.09 -5.52 -13.45
CA LEU A 198 10.17 -5.92 -12.04
C LEU A 198 11.48 -6.60 -11.71
N ALA A 199 11.97 -7.50 -12.56
CA ALA A 199 13.29 -8.10 -12.40
C ALA A 199 14.40 -7.04 -12.45
N THR A 200 14.29 -6.04 -13.32
CA THR A 200 15.25 -4.92 -13.39
C THR A 200 15.23 -4.06 -12.13
N ILE A 201 14.06 -3.81 -11.55
CA ILE A 201 13.94 -3.10 -10.26
C ILE A 201 14.65 -3.87 -9.15
N ILE A 202 14.43 -5.19 -9.07
CA ILE A 202 15.12 -6.05 -8.10
C ILE A 202 16.63 -6.03 -8.33
N ALA A 203 17.09 -5.99 -9.59
CA ALA A 203 18.51 -5.88 -9.93
C ALA A 203 19.14 -4.54 -9.48
N VAL A 204 18.36 -3.46 -9.38
CA VAL A 204 18.79 -2.18 -8.80
C VAL A 204 18.82 -2.26 -7.26
N ILE A 205 17.77 -2.82 -6.64
CA ILE A 205 17.63 -2.94 -5.18
C ILE A 205 18.67 -3.87 -4.55
N LYS A 206 18.96 -5.00 -5.21
CA LYS A 206 19.89 -6.07 -4.78
C LYS A 206 19.64 -6.56 -3.35
N PRO A 207 18.44 -7.12 -3.05
CA PRO A 207 18.15 -7.67 -1.72
C PRO A 207 19.05 -8.86 -1.39
N ASN A 208 19.38 -9.06 -0.11
CA ASN A 208 20.29 -10.12 0.34
C ASN A 208 19.57 -11.40 0.83
N TYR A 209 18.26 -11.49 0.63
CA TYR A 209 17.37 -12.60 1.01
C TYR A 209 16.49 -13.03 -0.16
N GLY A 210 15.99 -14.27 -0.14
CA GLY A 210 14.94 -14.73 -1.06
C GLY A 210 13.56 -14.18 -0.69
N PHE A 211 12.65 -14.10 -1.65
CA PHE A 211 11.32 -13.53 -1.44
C PHE A 211 10.31 -13.97 -2.51
N ASP A 212 9.02 -13.86 -2.17
CA ASP A 212 7.93 -13.88 -3.13
C ASP A 212 7.36 -12.45 -3.24
N LEU A 213 7.35 -11.89 -4.46
CA LEU A 213 6.84 -10.56 -4.77
C LEU A 213 5.58 -10.70 -5.61
N PHE A 214 4.47 -10.11 -5.15
CA PHE A 214 3.19 -10.06 -5.86
C PHE A 214 2.87 -8.62 -6.23
N LEU A 215 2.55 -8.37 -7.49
CA LEU A 215 2.17 -7.07 -8.01
C LEU A 215 0.81 -7.14 -8.72
N ARG A 216 -0.04 -6.15 -8.46
CA ARG A 216 -1.31 -5.92 -9.17
C ARG A 216 -1.62 -4.44 -9.31
N SER A 217 -2.45 -4.08 -10.27
CA SER A 217 -2.84 -2.69 -10.55
C SER A 217 -4.36 -2.52 -10.60
N ASP A 218 -4.87 -1.37 -10.14
CA ASP A 218 -6.29 -1.01 -10.22
C ASP A 218 -6.71 -0.47 -11.61
N PHE A 219 -5.79 -0.43 -12.57
CA PHE A 219 -5.93 0.20 -13.87
C PHE A 219 -5.28 -0.65 -14.98
N PRO A 220 -5.76 -0.55 -16.23
CA PRO A 220 -5.15 -1.28 -17.34
C PRO A 220 -3.80 -0.68 -17.77
N VAL A 221 -2.95 -1.52 -18.36
CA VAL A 221 -1.68 -1.11 -18.98
C VAL A 221 -1.96 -0.12 -20.13
N GLY A 222 -1.10 0.89 -20.28
CA GLY A 222 -1.21 1.86 -21.38
C GLY A 222 -2.24 2.98 -21.17
N SER A 223 -2.77 3.15 -19.95
CA SER A 223 -3.74 4.21 -19.62
C SER A 223 -3.18 5.65 -19.66
N GLY A 224 -1.87 5.84 -19.84
CA GLY A 224 -1.25 7.17 -19.79
C GLY A 224 -1.27 7.83 -18.41
N LEU A 225 -1.72 7.13 -17.36
CA LEU A 225 -1.76 7.59 -15.96
C LEU A 225 -0.42 7.41 -15.22
N GLY A 226 0.65 6.97 -15.89
CA GLY A 226 1.95 6.74 -15.25
C GLY A 226 2.00 5.41 -14.49
N GLY A 227 1.30 4.39 -15.02
CA GLY A 227 1.14 3.09 -14.38
C GLY A 227 2.44 2.31 -14.18
N SER A 228 3.37 2.37 -15.13
CA SER A 228 4.70 1.73 -15.02
C SER A 228 5.48 2.30 -13.84
N SER A 229 5.50 3.62 -13.71
CA SER A 229 6.19 4.29 -12.62
C SER A 229 5.52 4.04 -11.28
N ALA A 230 4.18 3.96 -11.21
CA ALA A 230 3.48 3.56 -9.99
C ALA A 230 3.85 2.12 -9.55
N ALA A 231 3.88 1.16 -10.49
CA ALA A 231 4.33 -0.21 -10.21
C ALA A 231 5.78 -0.25 -9.71
N THR A 232 6.66 0.51 -10.36
CA THR A 232 8.07 0.65 -9.96
C THR A 232 8.21 1.23 -8.55
N THR A 233 7.53 2.33 -8.26
CA THR A 233 7.55 3.00 -6.96
C THR A 233 6.97 2.11 -5.85
N ALA A 234 5.86 1.40 -6.11
CA ALA A 234 5.29 0.44 -5.15
C ALA A 234 6.26 -0.71 -4.85
N THR A 235 6.93 -1.23 -5.88
CA THR A 235 7.92 -2.31 -5.73
C THR A 235 9.10 -1.84 -4.86
N ILE A 236 9.69 -0.68 -5.15
CA ILE A 236 10.79 -0.14 -4.34
C ILE A 236 10.34 0.10 -2.90
N ALA A 237 9.15 0.67 -2.70
CA ALA A 237 8.62 0.95 -1.37
C ALA A 237 8.37 -0.31 -0.54
N VAL A 238 7.95 -1.42 -1.16
CA VAL A 238 7.74 -2.67 -0.41
C VAL A 238 9.06 -3.27 0.10
N PHE A 239 10.15 -3.14 -0.66
CA PHE A 239 11.49 -3.47 -0.15
C PHE A 239 11.96 -2.47 0.90
N ASN A 240 11.68 -1.18 0.71
CA ASN A 240 12.03 -0.13 1.64
C ASN A 240 11.36 -0.28 3.01
N GLU A 241 10.19 -0.93 3.07
CA GLU A 241 9.52 -1.29 4.31
C GLU A 241 10.31 -2.29 5.16
N LEU A 242 11.13 -3.13 4.55
CA LEU A 242 11.94 -4.14 5.25
C LEU A 242 13.37 -3.69 5.53
N ARG A 243 13.80 -2.56 4.98
CA ARG A 243 15.11 -1.97 5.24
C ARG A 243 15.22 -1.40 6.66
N GLN A 244 16.41 -1.46 7.24
CA GLN A 244 16.72 -0.75 8.48
C GLN A 244 17.04 0.73 8.18
N ASP A 245 17.76 0.98 7.10
CA ASP A 245 18.15 2.28 6.54
C ASP A 245 17.19 2.67 5.41
N ARG A 246 15.97 3.07 5.80
CA ARG A 246 14.91 3.37 4.84
C ARG A 246 15.30 4.56 3.96
N TRP A 247 15.11 4.40 2.66
CA TRP A 247 15.20 5.48 1.66
C TRP A 247 14.12 6.53 1.91
N SER A 248 14.51 7.78 1.71
CA SER A 248 13.61 8.93 1.60
C SER A 248 12.75 8.88 0.34
N THR A 249 11.71 9.71 0.28
CA THR A 249 10.82 9.80 -0.88
C THR A 249 11.55 10.19 -2.17
N TYR A 250 12.57 11.05 -2.08
CA TYR A 250 13.42 11.41 -3.22
C TYR A 250 14.21 10.20 -3.72
N GLU A 251 14.88 9.47 -2.82
CA GLU A 251 15.64 8.27 -3.18
C GLU A 251 14.73 7.19 -3.81
N ILE A 252 13.50 7.01 -3.32
CA ILE A 252 12.54 6.09 -3.94
C ILE A 252 12.22 6.53 -5.39
N ALA A 253 11.96 7.82 -5.61
CA ALA A 253 11.65 8.34 -6.96
C ALA A 253 12.85 8.22 -7.91
N GLU A 254 14.06 8.46 -7.42
CA GLU A 254 15.31 8.39 -8.20
C GLU A 254 15.70 6.94 -8.51
N LEU A 255 15.53 6.01 -7.56
CA LEU A 255 15.70 4.57 -7.81
C LEU A 255 14.68 4.07 -8.83
N ALA A 256 13.43 4.57 -8.77
CA ALA A 256 12.40 4.24 -9.75
C ALA A 256 12.80 4.74 -11.14
N PHE A 257 13.30 5.97 -11.24
CA PHE A 257 13.80 6.53 -12.48
C PHE A 257 14.97 5.71 -13.03
N GLN A 258 15.95 5.38 -12.18
CA GLN A 258 17.11 4.57 -12.55
C GLN A 258 16.67 3.22 -13.12
N ALA A 259 15.80 2.50 -12.42
CA ALA A 259 15.34 1.18 -12.83
C ALA A 259 14.60 1.23 -14.18
N GLU A 260 13.65 2.16 -14.33
CA GLU A 260 12.79 2.24 -15.51
C GLU A 260 13.51 2.83 -16.73
N ARG A 261 14.24 3.93 -16.56
CA ARG A 261 14.82 4.71 -17.66
C ARG A 261 16.22 4.25 -18.04
N LEU A 262 17.08 3.99 -17.05
CA LEU A 262 18.50 3.73 -17.29
C LEU A 262 18.79 2.22 -17.42
N CYS A 263 18.21 1.40 -16.55
CA CYS A 263 18.49 -0.03 -16.51
C CYS A 263 17.58 -0.83 -17.45
N PHE A 264 16.28 -0.53 -17.48
CA PHE A 264 15.33 -1.23 -18.36
C PHE A 264 15.27 -0.60 -19.77
N GLY A 265 15.56 0.70 -19.88
CA GLY A 265 15.73 1.39 -21.17
C GLY A 265 14.46 1.98 -21.78
N ILE A 266 13.38 2.19 -21.00
CA ILE A 266 12.18 2.88 -21.53
C ILE A 266 12.47 4.39 -21.59
N ALA A 267 12.27 4.99 -22.76
CA ALA A 267 12.30 6.45 -22.91
C ALA A 267 11.16 7.13 -22.11
N GLY A 268 11.48 8.20 -21.39
CA GLY A 268 10.49 9.04 -20.71
C GLY A 268 11.13 10.08 -19.80
N GLY A 269 10.30 10.92 -19.19
CA GLY A 269 10.70 11.98 -18.27
C GLY A 269 10.75 11.56 -16.80
N TRP A 270 10.93 12.55 -15.93
CA TRP A 270 11.11 12.41 -14.49
C TRP A 270 9.83 12.61 -13.66
N GLN A 271 8.75 13.16 -14.24
CA GLN A 271 7.59 13.58 -13.44
C GLN A 271 6.83 12.43 -12.78
N ASP A 272 6.79 11.25 -13.41
CA ASP A 272 5.89 10.16 -13.05
C ASP A 272 6.29 9.52 -11.71
N GLN A 273 7.59 9.25 -11.55
CA GLN A 273 8.16 8.63 -10.36
C GLN A 273 8.05 9.58 -9.16
N TYR A 274 8.31 10.88 -9.38
CA TYR A 274 8.16 11.90 -8.34
C TYR A 274 6.70 12.07 -7.92
N ALA A 275 5.77 12.16 -8.89
CA ALA A 275 4.35 12.26 -8.58
C ALA A 275 3.85 11.06 -7.79
N SER A 276 4.22 9.84 -8.18
CA SER A 276 3.80 8.62 -7.49
C SER A 276 4.43 8.47 -6.10
N ALA A 277 5.70 8.85 -5.92
CA ALA A 277 6.38 8.78 -4.64
C ALA A 277 5.84 9.82 -3.63
N PHE A 278 5.63 11.06 -4.05
CA PHE A 278 5.21 12.15 -3.16
C PHE A 278 3.69 12.23 -2.95
N GLY A 279 2.92 11.98 -4.01
CA GLY A 279 1.46 12.11 -4.01
C GLY A 279 0.94 13.52 -3.79
N GLY A 280 -0.37 13.67 -3.84
CA GLY A 280 -1.05 14.96 -3.79
C GLY A 280 -0.91 15.77 -5.06
N PHE A 281 -1.22 17.05 -4.96
CA PHE A 281 -0.95 18.05 -5.99
C PHE A 281 0.48 18.55 -5.83
N ASN A 282 1.26 18.58 -6.90
CA ASN A 282 2.64 19.02 -6.88
C ASN A 282 2.93 19.95 -8.04
N LEU A 283 3.65 21.03 -7.74
CA LEU A 283 4.50 21.69 -8.72
C LEU A 283 5.89 21.08 -8.57
N ILE A 284 6.37 20.40 -9.61
CA ILE A 284 7.69 19.79 -9.62
C ILE A 284 8.57 20.65 -10.53
N GLU A 285 9.64 21.20 -9.98
CA GLU A 285 10.64 21.95 -10.73
C GLU A 285 11.84 21.05 -11.01
N PHE A 286 12.29 21.04 -12.27
CA PHE A 286 13.48 20.31 -12.70
C PHE A 286 14.55 21.33 -13.09
N GLU A 287 15.73 21.17 -12.52
CA GLU A 287 16.89 22.02 -12.76
C GLU A 287 18.13 21.13 -12.95
N ASN A 288 19.19 21.69 -13.54
CA ASN A 288 20.44 20.98 -13.79
C ASN A 288 21.02 20.26 -12.57
N GLN A 289 20.96 20.89 -11.39
CA GLN A 289 21.61 20.34 -10.18
C GLN A 289 20.70 19.46 -9.33
N ARG A 290 19.39 19.75 -9.30
CA ARG A 290 18.43 19.06 -8.43
C ARG A 290 17.00 19.27 -8.91
N ASN A 291 16.16 18.31 -8.57
CA ASN A 291 14.72 18.40 -8.74
C ASN A 291 14.07 18.77 -7.41
N LEU A 292 13.07 19.64 -7.45
CA LEU A 292 12.36 20.13 -6.28
C LEU A 292 10.87 19.85 -6.40
N VAL A 293 10.32 19.17 -5.40
CA VAL A 293 8.87 18.96 -5.29
C VAL A 293 8.29 19.99 -4.35
N HIS A 294 7.31 20.76 -4.84
CA HIS A 294 6.53 21.72 -4.07
C HIS A 294 5.11 21.19 -3.90
N PRO A 295 4.77 20.57 -2.74
CA PRO A 295 3.41 20.12 -2.47
C PRO A 295 2.44 21.28 -2.37
N ILE A 296 1.33 21.18 -3.11
CA ILE A 296 0.29 22.19 -3.15
C ILE A 296 -0.84 21.76 -2.21
N ARG A 297 -1.07 22.56 -1.17
CA ARG A 297 -2.20 22.38 -0.26
C ARG A 297 -3.39 23.19 -0.75
N LEU A 298 -4.43 22.50 -1.18
CA LEU A 298 -5.69 23.11 -1.58
C LEU A 298 -6.70 23.02 -0.44
N GLU A 299 -7.55 24.04 -0.31
CA GLU A 299 -8.73 23.97 0.54
C GLU A 299 -9.67 22.86 0.06
N GLU A 300 -10.36 22.19 0.98
CA GLU A 300 -11.22 21.05 0.66
C GLU A 300 -12.33 21.43 -0.32
N ALA A 301 -12.93 22.61 -0.18
CA ALA A 301 -13.96 23.10 -1.09
C ALA A 301 -13.43 23.27 -2.53
N ILE A 302 -12.22 23.82 -2.69
CA ILE A 302 -11.56 23.98 -4.01
C ILE A 302 -11.29 22.60 -4.62
N ARG A 303 -10.77 21.66 -3.82
CA ARG A 303 -10.50 20.29 -4.28
C ARG A 303 -11.77 19.58 -4.73
N ASN A 304 -12.85 19.66 -3.95
CA ASN A 304 -14.13 19.01 -4.24
C ASN A 304 -14.80 19.60 -5.49
N GLU A 305 -14.76 20.93 -5.65
CA GLU A 305 -15.26 21.60 -6.86
C GLU A 305 -14.42 21.23 -8.08
N PHE A 306 -13.10 21.17 -7.94
CA PHE A 306 -12.22 20.79 -9.04
C PHE A 306 -12.44 19.35 -9.49
N GLU A 307 -12.58 18.42 -8.55
CA GLU A 307 -12.93 17.02 -8.83
C GLU A 307 -14.26 16.92 -9.59
N SER A 308 -15.28 17.69 -9.15
CA SER A 308 -16.60 17.75 -9.80
C SER A 308 -16.55 18.33 -11.22
N CYS A 309 -15.60 19.23 -11.47
CA CYS A 309 -15.36 19.86 -12.75
C CYS A 309 -14.50 19.02 -13.71
N LEU A 310 -13.87 17.93 -13.27
CA LEU A 310 -13.01 17.12 -14.13
C LEU A 310 -13.72 15.84 -14.61
N LEU A 311 -13.48 15.50 -15.86
CA LEU A 311 -14.00 14.30 -16.50
C LEU A 311 -12.86 13.55 -17.17
N LEU A 312 -12.61 12.32 -16.71
CA LEU A 312 -11.66 11.42 -17.31
C LEU A 312 -12.37 10.60 -18.40
N CYS A 313 -11.81 10.57 -19.60
CA CYS A 313 -12.43 9.98 -20.80
C CYS A 313 -11.44 9.04 -21.49
N ASP A 314 -11.66 7.74 -21.38
CA ASP A 314 -10.96 6.72 -22.15
C ASP A 314 -11.38 6.78 -23.61
N THR A 315 -10.41 6.98 -24.50
CA THR A 315 -10.63 7.01 -25.95
C THR A 315 -10.85 5.62 -26.55
N GLY A 316 -10.52 4.55 -25.82
CA GLY A 316 -10.48 3.17 -26.32
C GLY A 316 -9.34 2.92 -27.31
N ILE A 317 -8.42 3.88 -27.46
CA ILE A 317 -7.26 3.79 -28.36
C ILE A 317 -6.05 3.43 -27.50
N SER A 318 -5.50 2.24 -27.69
CA SER A 318 -4.24 1.86 -27.07
C SER A 318 -3.07 2.58 -27.75
N HIS A 319 -2.04 2.94 -26.98
CA HIS A 319 -0.84 3.59 -27.51
C HIS A 319 0.42 3.03 -26.84
N ASP A 320 1.51 2.99 -27.60
CA ASP A 320 2.85 2.73 -27.09
C ASP A 320 3.50 4.08 -26.70
N SER A 321 3.48 4.39 -25.41
CA SER A 321 4.08 5.61 -24.88
C SER A 321 5.60 5.66 -25.05
N GLY A 322 6.29 4.52 -25.08
CA GLY A 322 7.75 4.46 -25.19
C GLY A 322 8.23 4.98 -26.54
N ARG A 323 7.66 4.44 -27.63
CA ARG A 323 7.98 4.88 -29.00
C ARG A 323 7.64 6.36 -29.24
N LEU A 324 6.56 6.86 -28.66
CA LEU A 324 6.20 8.28 -28.75
C LEU A 324 7.20 9.18 -28.02
N HIS A 325 7.74 8.74 -26.88
CA HIS A 325 8.79 9.48 -26.18
C HIS A 325 10.11 9.49 -26.94
N GLU A 326 10.45 8.42 -27.66
CA GLU A 326 11.62 8.37 -28.55
C GLU A 326 11.48 9.38 -29.69
N LEU A 327 10.35 9.35 -30.41
CA LEU A 327 10.07 10.30 -31.49
C LEU A 327 10.10 11.76 -31.01
N GLN A 328 9.47 12.05 -29.86
CA GLN A 328 9.53 13.39 -29.27
C GLN A 328 10.95 13.81 -28.92
N ARG A 329 11.77 12.89 -28.40
CA ARG A 329 13.17 13.19 -28.08
C ARG A 329 13.97 13.53 -29.34
N GLU A 330 13.79 12.76 -30.41
CA GLU A 330 14.47 12.98 -31.69
C GLU A 330 14.05 14.32 -32.33
N GLU A 331 12.75 14.62 -32.38
CA GLU A 331 12.22 15.85 -32.96
C GLU A 331 12.63 17.10 -32.16
N ILE A 332 12.62 17.01 -30.82
CA ILE A 332 13.01 18.14 -29.96
C ILE A 332 14.53 18.39 -30.01
N ALA A 333 15.35 17.33 -30.10
CA ALA A 333 16.80 17.49 -30.22
C ALA A 333 17.24 18.09 -31.56
N ALA A 334 16.38 18.03 -32.59
CA ALA A 334 16.70 18.46 -33.95
C ALA A 334 16.36 19.92 -34.25
N GLU A 335 15.52 20.59 -33.46
CA GLU A 335 14.98 21.91 -33.81
C GLU A 335 14.94 22.92 -32.65
N ASP A 336 15.58 24.08 -32.82
CA ASP A 336 15.50 25.22 -31.89
C ASP A 336 14.05 25.72 -31.67
N SER A 337 13.17 25.51 -32.66
CA SER A 337 11.74 25.87 -32.61
C SER A 337 11.00 25.14 -31.48
N GLN A 338 11.45 23.95 -31.09
CA GLN A 338 10.85 23.13 -30.04
C GLN A 338 11.16 23.66 -28.64
N THR A 339 12.36 24.24 -28.45
CA THR A 339 12.75 24.87 -27.19
C THR A 339 11.83 26.03 -26.81
N GLU A 340 11.42 26.85 -27.79
CA GLU A 340 10.44 27.93 -27.56
C GLU A 340 9.07 27.39 -27.10
N LEU A 341 8.61 26.28 -27.69
CA LEU A 341 7.36 25.64 -27.29
C LEU A 341 7.43 25.10 -25.86
N LEU A 342 8.57 24.52 -25.48
CA LEU A 342 8.80 24.02 -24.12
C LEU A 342 8.85 25.18 -23.11
N HIS A 343 9.49 26.30 -23.43
CA HIS A 343 9.43 27.51 -22.61
C HIS A 343 7.99 28.04 -22.44
N ALA A 344 7.20 28.04 -23.51
CA ALA A 344 5.78 28.41 -23.44
C ALA A 344 5.00 27.44 -22.52
N SER A 345 5.32 26.14 -22.56
CA SER A 345 4.73 25.12 -21.69
C SER A 345 5.08 25.35 -20.22
N VAL A 346 6.32 25.72 -19.89
CA VAL A 346 6.74 26.08 -18.52
C VAL A 346 6.01 27.34 -18.04
N ALA A 347 5.91 28.37 -18.89
CA ALA A 347 5.20 29.60 -18.55
C ALA A 347 3.70 29.34 -18.30
N LEU A 348 3.07 28.50 -19.12
CA LEU A 348 1.69 28.06 -18.96
C LEU A 348 1.51 27.26 -17.67
N CYS A 349 2.45 26.36 -17.35
CA CYS A 349 2.45 25.58 -16.13
C CYS A 349 2.41 26.46 -14.87
N ARG A 350 3.29 27.48 -14.82
CA ARG A 350 3.32 28.46 -13.73
C ARG A 350 2.04 29.30 -13.65
N ARG A 351 1.42 29.63 -14.80
CA ARG A 351 0.14 30.35 -14.83
C ARG A 351 -1.01 29.49 -14.32
N MET A 352 -1.08 28.23 -14.76
CA MET A 352 -2.07 27.26 -14.29
C MET A 352 -1.95 27.01 -12.78
N HIS A 353 -0.71 26.90 -12.27
CA HIS A 353 -0.45 26.80 -10.84
C HIS A 353 -1.06 27.98 -10.05
N ARG A 354 -0.86 29.23 -10.51
CA ARG A 354 -1.45 30.42 -9.88
C ARG A 354 -2.98 30.39 -9.86
N HIS A 355 -3.63 29.95 -10.95
CA HIS A 355 -5.08 29.78 -10.95
C HIS A 355 -5.54 28.73 -9.95
N LEU A 356 -4.85 27.58 -9.91
CA LEU A 356 -5.21 26.46 -9.04
C LEU A 356 -5.14 26.84 -7.55
N ILE A 357 -4.04 27.45 -7.10
CA ILE A 357 -3.85 27.83 -5.69
C ILE A 357 -4.79 28.95 -5.22
N ARG A 358 -5.38 29.71 -6.16
CA ARG A 358 -6.35 30.77 -5.87
C ARG A 358 -7.80 30.31 -6.02
N GLY A 359 -8.04 29.03 -6.34
CA GLY A 359 -9.39 28.51 -6.59
C GLY A 359 -10.03 29.03 -7.88
N GLU A 360 -9.25 29.60 -8.81
CA GLU A 360 -9.72 30.14 -10.09
C GLU A 360 -9.88 29.01 -11.13
N LEU A 361 -10.72 28.02 -10.80
CA LEU A 361 -10.78 26.72 -11.50
C LEU A 361 -11.13 26.82 -12.99
N ARG A 362 -11.99 27.77 -13.38
CA ARG A 362 -12.26 28.03 -14.81
C ARG A 362 -10.98 28.43 -15.57
N GLY A 363 -10.08 29.18 -14.93
CA GLY A 363 -8.78 29.55 -15.48
C GLY A 363 -7.87 28.34 -15.69
N VAL A 364 -7.96 27.34 -14.80
CA VAL A 364 -7.30 26.03 -14.98
C VAL A 364 -7.85 25.32 -16.22
N GLY A 365 -9.18 25.31 -16.40
CA GLY A 365 -9.83 24.76 -17.60
C GLY A 365 -9.36 25.39 -18.91
N ILE A 366 -9.23 26.72 -18.96
CA ILE A 366 -8.69 27.45 -20.12
C ILE A 366 -7.22 27.07 -20.35
N CYS A 367 -6.41 27.01 -19.29
CA CYS A 367 -5.02 26.61 -19.42
C CYS A 367 -4.86 25.16 -19.88
N LEU A 368 -5.82 24.26 -19.61
CA LEU A 368 -5.79 22.89 -20.13
C LEU A 368 -5.97 22.86 -21.65
N ASP A 369 -6.88 23.66 -22.20
CA ASP A 369 -7.04 23.82 -23.66
C ASP A 369 -5.77 24.35 -24.31
N GLU A 370 -5.19 25.41 -23.74
CA GLU A 370 -3.91 25.95 -24.23
C GLU A 370 -2.78 24.92 -24.15
N ALA A 371 -2.72 24.13 -23.08
CA ALA A 371 -1.72 23.08 -22.91
C ALA A 371 -1.87 22.00 -23.97
N TRP A 372 -3.10 21.64 -24.34
CA TRP A 372 -3.35 20.67 -25.41
C TRP A 372 -2.96 21.21 -26.78
N ARG A 373 -3.31 22.45 -27.09
CA ARG A 373 -2.92 23.10 -28.35
C ARG A 373 -1.41 23.21 -28.49
N LEU A 374 -0.70 23.55 -27.40
CA LEU A 374 0.77 23.53 -27.37
C LEU A 374 1.31 22.11 -27.57
N LYS A 375 0.79 21.13 -26.82
CA LYS A 375 1.25 19.75 -26.89
C LYS A 375 1.12 19.17 -28.31
N LYS A 376 0.05 19.47 -29.04
CA LYS A 376 -0.12 19.04 -30.45
C LYS A 376 0.96 19.57 -31.40
N ARG A 377 1.68 20.63 -31.02
CA ARG A 377 2.77 21.22 -31.83
C ARG A 377 4.13 20.59 -31.56
N PHE A 378 4.27 19.80 -30.49
CA PHE A 378 5.53 19.11 -30.20
C PHE A 378 5.83 18.00 -31.21
N SER A 379 4.80 17.28 -31.66
CA SER A 379 4.94 16.20 -32.63
C SER A 379 3.62 15.92 -33.33
N SER A 380 3.70 15.60 -34.62
CA SER A 380 2.54 15.16 -35.40
C SER A 380 1.95 13.83 -34.91
N ALA A 381 2.71 13.02 -34.17
CA ALA A 381 2.28 11.73 -33.63
C ALA A 381 1.38 11.85 -32.37
N ILE A 382 1.24 13.04 -31.79
CA ILE A 382 0.51 13.25 -30.54
C ILE A 382 -1.01 13.18 -30.70
N SER A 383 -1.54 13.64 -31.83
CA SER A 383 -2.96 13.64 -32.14
C SER A 383 -3.21 13.20 -33.58
N HIS A 384 -4.42 12.76 -33.86
CA HIS A 384 -4.89 12.43 -35.21
C HIS A 384 -6.39 12.69 -35.30
N GLY A 385 -6.97 12.61 -36.50
CA GLY A 385 -8.35 13.06 -36.76
C GLY A 385 -9.42 12.49 -35.82
N ARG A 386 -9.28 11.25 -35.33
CA ARG A 386 -10.20 10.70 -34.32
C ARG A 386 -10.06 11.36 -32.95
N LEU A 387 -8.83 11.60 -32.47
CA LEU A 387 -8.59 12.30 -31.20
C LEU A 387 -9.03 13.77 -31.28
N ASP A 388 -8.78 14.43 -32.41
CA ASP A 388 -9.26 15.79 -32.63
C ASP A 388 -10.79 15.85 -32.66
N ASN A 389 -11.47 14.91 -33.32
CA ASN A 389 -12.93 14.82 -33.32
C ASN A 389 -13.51 14.62 -31.90
N ILE A 390 -12.89 13.76 -31.08
CA ILE A 390 -13.28 13.55 -29.67
C ILE A 390 -13.15 14.86 -28.90
N TYR A 391 -12.02 15.55 -29.05
CA TYR A 391 -11.75 16.81 -28.38
C TYR A 391 -12.76 17.90 -28.79
N ASP A 392 -12.93 18.12 -30.09
CA ASP A 392 -13.79 19.17 -30.64
C ASP A 392 -15.26 18.93 -30.28
N ALA A 393 -15.70 17.68 -30.29
CA ALA A 393 -17.05 17.31 -29.87
C ALA A 393 -17.29 17.61 -28.37
N ALA A 394 -16.31 17.35 -27.50
CA ALA A 394 -16.40 17.69 -26.09
C ALA A 394 -16.48 19.21 -25.85
N ILE A 395 -15.65 19.99 -26.57
CA ILE A 395 -15.67 21.46 -26.51
C ILE A 395 -17.04 21.99 -26.99
N ALA A 396 -17.54 21.51 -28.14
CA ALA A 396 -18.85 21.91 -28.67
C ALA A 396 -20.01 21.54 -27.74
N ALA A 397 -19.86 20.46 -26.96
CA ALA A 397 -20.84 20.01 -25.96
C ALA A 397 -20.79 20.81 -24.64
N GLY A 398 -19.76 21.63 -24.42
CA GLY A 398 -19.67 22.55 -23.28
C GLY A 398 -18.46 22.35 -22.37
N ALA A 399 -17.46 21.54 -22.75
CA ALA A 399 -16.18 21.54 -22.06
C ALA A 399 -15.46 22.88 -22.24
N VAL A 400 -14.81 23.38 -21.18
CA VAL A 400 -14.03 24.64 -21.22
C VAL A 400 -12.67 24.39 -21.88
N GLY A 401 -12.11 23.21 -21.67
CA GLY A 401 -10.83 22.79 -22.19
C GLY A 401 -10.53 21.35 -21.78
N GLY A 402 -9.45 20.80 -22.31
CA GLY A 402 -8.99 19.48 -21.90
C GLY A 402 -7.65 19.16 -22.53
N LYS A 403 -7.10 17.99 -22.24
CA LYS A 403 -5.87 17.50 -22.84
C LYS A 403 -5.78 15.98 -22.82
N LEU A 404 -5.04 15.42 -23.76
CA LEU A 404 -4.66 14.03 -23.70
C LEU A 404 -3.55 13.84 -22.65
N LEU A 405 -3.74 12.89 -21.74
CA LEU A 405 -2.76 12.49 -20.74
C LEU A 405 -1.63 11.66 -21.38
N GLY A 406 -0.53 11.45 -20.66
CA GLY A 406 0.61 10.66 -21.14
C GLY A 406 1.36 11.29 -22.33
N ALA A 407 1.98 10.47 -23.17
CA ALA A 407 2.84 10.89 -24.29
C ALA A 407 2.02 11.43 -25.48
N GLY A 408 0.88 10.82 -25.81
CA GLY A 408 0.09 11.14 -27.00
C GLY A 408 -0.50 9.89 -27.65
N GLY A 409 -1.21 10.04 -28.77
CA GLY A 409 -1.62 8.93 -29.65
C GLY A 409 -2.76 8.03 -29.16
N GLY A 410 -3.15 8.11 -27.89
CA GLY A 410 -4.27 7.34 -27.33
C GLY A 410 -4.38 7.48 -25.81
N GLY A 411 -5.16 6.59 -25.19
CA GLY A 411 -5.40 6.58 -23.75
C GLY A 411 -6.50 7.56 -23.34
N PHE A 412 -6.24 8.38 -22.32
CA PHE A 412 -7.26 9.18 -21.65
C PHE A 412 -7.16 10.67 -21.95
N PHE A 413 -8.30 11.28 -22.29
CA PHE A 413 -8.49 12.71 -22.17
C PHE A 413 -8.90 13.09 -20.75
N LEU A 414 -8.41 14.23 -20.28
CA LEU A 414 -8.91 14.93 -19.12
C LEU A 414 -9.59 16.21 -19.59
N PHE A 415 -10.89 16.33 -19.36
CA PHE A 415 -11.68 17.51 -19.68
C PHE A 415 -12.08 18.28 -18.43
N TYR A 416 -12.05 19.62 -18.52
CA TYR A 416 -12.69 20.50 -17.56
C TYR A 416 -14.09 20.86 -18.05
N VAL A 417 -15.11 20.48 -17.30
CA VAL A 417 -16.52 20.64 -17.64
C VAL A 417 -17.28 21.13 -16.41
N GLN A 418 -18.00 22.24 -16.56
CA GLN A 418 -18.89 22.71 -15.50
C GLN A 418 -19.99 21.66 -15.22
N PRO A 419 -20.38 21.41 -13.96
CA PRO A 419 -21.32 20.33 -13.61
C PRO A 419 -22.62 20.33 -14.42
N GLN A 420 -23.13 21.52 -14.77
CA GLN A 420 -24.37 21.70 -15.54
C GLN A 420 -24.26 21.19 -16.99
N GLN A 421 -23.04 21.12 -17.55
CA GLN A 421 -22.80 20.63 -18.91
C GLN A 421 -22.29 19.18 -18.93
N ARG A 422 -21.94 18.60 -17.77
CA ARG A 422 -21.28 17.30 -17.65
C ARG A 422 -22.01 16.19 -18.40
N GLN A 423 -23.33 16.07 -18.21
CA GLN A 423 -24.10 15.01 -18.88
C GLN A 423 -24.19 15.17 -20.39
N ARG A 424 -24.21 16.41 -20.89
CA ARG A 424 -24.18 16.67 -22.33
C ARG A 424 -22.87 16.22 -22.94
N VAL A 425 -21.74 16.53 -22.29
CA VAL A 425 -20.40 16.10 -22.73
C VAL A 425 -20.26 14.58 -22.66
N ILE A 426 -20.71 13.93 -21.58
CA ILE A 426 -20.66 12.46 -21.45
C ILE A 426 -21.42 11.77 -22.59
N ARG A 427 -22.62 12.24 -22.94
CA ARG A 427 -23.42 11.64 -24.02
C ARG A 427 -22.69 11.70 -25.36
N VAL A 428 -22.18 12.87 -25.74
CA VAL A 428 -21.46 13.06 -27.01
C VAL A 428 -20.18 12.21 -27.06
N LEU A 429 -19.43 12.13 -25.96
CA LEU A 429 -18.25 11.26 -25.88
C LEU A 429 -18.61 9.77 -26.00
N SER A 430 -19.71 9.35 -25.37
CA SER A 430 -20.19 7.97 -25.47
C SER A 430 -20.64 7.60 -26.87
N GLU A 431 -21.26 8.52 -27.62
CA GLU A 431 -21.64 8.34 -29.03
C GLU A 431 -20.41 8.14 -29.94
N LEU A 432 -19.26 8.70 -29.54
CA LEU A 432 -17.96 8.50 -30.21
C LEU A 432 -17.21 7.22 -29.74
N GLY A 433 -17.86 6.40 -28.92
CA GLY A 433 -17.30 5.15 -28.40
C GLY A 433 -16.31 5.33 -27.25
N CYS A 434 -16.25 6.51 -26.62
CA CYS A 434 -15.42 6.75 -25.45
C CYS A 434 -16.12 6.31 -24.16
N GLN A 435 -15.34 5.95 -23.14
CA GLN A 435 -15.86 5.62 -21.81
C GLN A 435 -15.40 6.66 -20.79
N THR A 436 -16.32 7.17 -19.99
CA THR A 436 -15.98 8.15 -18.95
C THR A 436 -15.89 7.50 -17.59
N GLN A 437 -14.88 7.88 -16.81
CA GLN A 437 -14.63 7.34 -15.49
C GLN A 437 -14.62 8.47 -14.44
N ASN A 438 -15.21 8.18 -13.28
CA ASN A 438 -15.05 9.03 -12.11
C ASN A 438 -13.77 8.63 -11.36
N PHE A 439 -13.10 9.61 -10.77
CA PHE A 439 -11.92 9.40 -9.96
C PHE A 439 -11.98 10.32 -8.75
N ARG A 440 -11.13 10.03 -7.76
CA ARG A 440 -10.86 10.94 -6.65
C ARG A 440 -9.40 11.33 -6.65
N PHE A 441 -9.10 12.54 -6.23
CA PHE A 441 -7.71 12.91 -5.97
C PHE A 441 -7.17 12.13 -4.78
N GLU A 442 -5.90 11.73 -4.88
CA GLU A 442 -5.15 11.14 -3.77
C GLU A 442 -4.15 12.18 -3.25
N SER A 443 -4.11 12.34 -1.93
CA SER A 443 -3.20 13.24 -1.21
C SER A 443 -1.90 12.57 -0.76
N SER A 444 -1.92 11.26 -0.50
CA SER A 444 -0.76 10.48 -0.07
C SER A 444 0.03 9.97 -1.26
N GLY A 445 1.36 10.03 -1.17
CA GLY A 445 2.23 9.35 -2.12
C GLY A 445 2.25 7.84 -1.90
N VAL A 446 3.39 7.24 -2.23
CA VAL A 446 3.60 5.82 -1.94
C VAL A 446 3.51 5.56 -0.44
N THR A 447 2.78 4.52 -0.08
CA THR A 447 2.61 4.09 1.31
C THR A 447 3.01 2.63 1.42
N SER A 448 3.74 2.28 2.48
CA SER A 448 4.13 0.90 2.78
C SER A 448 3.89 0.58 4.25
N TRP A 449 3.64 -0.69 4.55
CA TRP A 449 3.38 -1.17 5.90
C TRP A 449 3.70 -2.66 6.04
N ARG A 450 3.91 -3.11 7.28
CA ARG A 450 4.09 -4.53 7.63
C ARG A 450 2.78 -5.14 8.12
N ALA A 451 2.59 -6.42 7.84
CA ALA A 451 1.50 -7.21 8.41
C ALA A 451 2.03 -8.57 8.88
N LYS A 452 1.41 -9.12 9.94
CA LYS A 452 1.67 -10.49 10.39
C LYS A 452 1.08 -11.46 9.38
N ILE A 453 1.83 -12.51 9.05
CA ILE A 453 1.28 -13.67 8.36
C ILE A 453 0.45 -14.42 9.42
N GLN A 454 -0.86 -14.46 9.22
CA GLN A 454 -1.81 -15.09 10.15
C GLN A 454 -1.88 -16.59 9.96
#